data_AF-A0A669EWF7-F1
#
_entry.id   AF-A0A669EWF7-F1
#
_cell.length_a   1.000
_cell.length_b   1.000
_cell.length_c   1.000
_cell.angle_alpha   90.00
_cell.angle_beta   90.00
_cell.angle_gamma   90.00
#
_symmetry.space_group_name_H-M   'P 1'
#
loop_
_entity.id
_entity.type
_entity.pdbx_description
1 polymer ?
#
loop_
_entity_poly.entity_id
_entity_poly.type
_entity_poly.pdbx_seq_one_letter_code
_entity_poly.pdbx_strand_id
1 'polypeptide(L)'
;MRRLTKKKALTLVKELDAFPKVPESYVESTASGGTVSLIAFTFMAVLAFLEFFVYRHTWMKYEYEVDRDFSSKLRINVDITVAMRCQYIGADVLDLAETMVASDGLQYEPVAFVVLIFLSLPVRTLLHIQERLRVEHALQDVIFKAAIKGAPPAQTKSEDSTASLSACRIHGHLYVNKVAGNFHITVGKSIPHPRGHAHLAALVAHDSYNFSHRIDHLSFGEPLPGIISPLDGTEKIATDSNHMFQYFITIVPTKLNTYKVSAETHQYSVTERERVINHAAGSHGVSGIFMKYDISSLMVKVTEQHMPLWQFLVRLCGIIGGIFSTTGMIHGLVGFLVDVVCCRFQMGIYKPVS
;
A
#
# COMPACT_ATOMS: atom_id res chain seq x y z
N MET A 1 25.76 23.22 35.35
CA MET A 1 26.63 22.84 34.21
C MET A 1 27.86 23.75 34.19
N ARG A 2 29.05 23.23 34.56
CA ARG A 2 30.30 24.00 34.60
C ARG A 2 30.86 24.16 33.18
N ARG A 3 30.95 25.40 32.68
CA ARG A 3 31.66 25.74 31.44
C ARG A 3 33.13 25.33 31.58
N LEU A 4 33.51 24.22 30.96
CA LEU A 4 34.90 23.84 30.77
C LEU A 4 35.58 24.91 29.90
N THR A 5 36.49 25.68 30.49
CA THR A 5 37.35 26.61 29.76
C THR A 5 38.14 25.85 28.70
N LYS A 6 38.21 26.34 27.46
CA LYS A 6 38.92 25.71 26.31
C LYS A 6 40.27 25.08 26.68
N LYS A 7 41.05 25.72 27.55
CA LYS A 7 42.36 25.24 28.03
C LYS A 7 42.29 23.92 28.81
N LYS A 8 41.25 23.71 29.62
CA LYS A 8 41.01 22.46 30.38
C LYS A 8 40.53 21.31 29.51
N ALA A 9 39.74 21.61 28.48
CA ALA A 9 39.34 20.61 27.48
C ALA A 9 40.55 20.17 26.64
N LEU A 10 41.41 21.10 26.24
CA LEU A 10 42.65 20.81 25.51
C LEU A 10 43.62 19.95 26.31
N THR A 11 43.71 20.13 27.62
CA THR A 11 44.56 19.29 28.50
C THR A 11 43.98 17.89 28.68
N LEU A 12 42.65 17.77 28.88
CA LEU A 12 41.98 16.46 28.92
C LEU A 12 42.13 15.66 27.62
N VAL A 13 41.99 16.32 26.47
CA VAL A 13 42.19 15.67 25.16
C VAL A 13 43.65 15.24 24.98
N LYS A 14 44.60 15.99 25.53
CA LYS A 14 46.03 15.67 25.48
C LYS A 14 46.43 14.53 26.42
N GLU A 15 45.71 14.33 27.53
CA GLU A 15 45.88 13.19 28.44
C GLU A 15 45.22 11.90 27.93
N LEU A 16 44.21 12.00 27.07
CA LEU A 16 43.57 10.85 26.41
C LEU A 16 44.33 10.36 25.16
N ASP A 17 45.41 11.06 24.76
CA ASP A 17 46.24 10.72 23.62
C ASP A 17 47.25 9.62 24.00
N ALA A 18 46.86 8.36 23.79
CA ALA A 18 47.62 7.17 24.21
C ALA A 18 48.84 6.85 23.32
N PHE A 19 49.14 7.69 22.32
CA PHE A 19 50.21 7.43 21.34
C PHE A 19 51.37 8.43 21.49
N PRO A 20 52.63 7.96 21.54
CA PRO A 20 53.80 8.85 21.58
C PRO A 20 53.87 9.66 20.28
N LYS A 21 53.90 10.99 20.40
CA LYS A 21 54.02 11.88 19.23
C LYS A 21 55.42 11.79 18.66
N VAL A 22 55.50 11.53 17.36
CA VAL A 22 56.76 11.56 16.61
C VAL A 22 57.35 12.97 16.62
N PRO A 23 58.69 13.11 16.69
CA PRO A 23 59.37 14.41 16.65
C PRO A 23 59.01 15.16 15.36
N GLU A 24 58.82 16.49 15.45
CA GLU A 24 58.41 17.34 14.32
C GLU A 24 59.40 17.29 13.13
N SER A 25 60.65 16.87 13.35
CA SER A 25 61.66 16.67 12.29
C SER A 25 61.36 15.52 11.32
N TYR A 26 60.46 14.60 11.68
CA TYR A 26 60.06 13.47 10.85
C TYR A 26 58.66 13.64 10.23
N VAL A 27 58.06 14.83 10.39
CA VAL A 27 56.70 15.12 9.95
C VAL A 27 56.75 16.17 8.85
N GLU A 28 56.75 15.73 7.59
CA GLU A 28 56.52 16.65 6.47
C GLU A 28 55.03 16.99 6.37
N SER A 29 54.66 18.20 6.78
CA SER A 29 53.30 18.71 6.63
C SER A 29 53.15 19.39 5.26
N THR A 30 52.46 18.74 4.34
CA THR A 30 52.10 19.32 3.04
C THR A 30 50.72 19.97 3.12
N ALA A 31 50.61 21.23 2.66
CA ALA A 31 49.35 21.99 2.67
C ALA A 31 48.26 21.34 1.79
N SER A 32 48.65 20.64 0.73
CA SER A 32 47.77 19.85 -0.14
C SER A 32 47.22 18.60 0.58
N GLY A 33 48.07 17.88 1.31
CA GLY A 33 47.67 16.68 2.06
C GLY A 33 46.63 16.97 3.15
N GLY A 34 46.83 18.05 3.91
CA GLY A 34 45.89 18.47 4.96
C GLY A 34 44.48 18.80 4.43
N THR A 35 44.39 19.42 3.26
CA THR A 35 43.11 19.77 2.62
C THR A 35 42.36 18.53 2.14
N VAL A 36 43.07 17.55 1.55
CA VAL A 36 42.48 16.28 1.11
C VAL A 36 41.96 15.48 2.32
N SER A 37 42.72 15.43 3.42
CA SER A 37 42.26 14.78 4.65
C SER A 37 41.00 15.44 5.22
N LEU A 38 40.91 16.77 5.21
CA LEU A 38 39.72 17.48 5.70
C LEU A 38 38.48 17.15 4.86
N ILE A 39 38.61 17.10 3.54
CA ILE A 39 37.54 16.71 2.62
C ILE A 39 37.12 15.26 2.90
N ALA A 40 38.08 14.35 3.05
CA ALA A 40 37.81 12.93 3.33
C ALA A 40 37.08 12.74 4.67
N PHE A 41 37.49 13.43 5.75
CA PHE A 41 36.79 13.40 7.03
C PHE A 41 35.37 13.98 6.97
N THR A 42 35.18 15.05 6.20
CA THR A 42 33.86 15.63 5.99
C THR A 42 32.95 14.64 5.24
N PHE A 43 33.48 13.98 4.21
CA PHE A 43 32.75 12.98 3.44
C PHE A 43 32.41 11.74 4.26
N MET A 44 33.35 11.25 5.09
CA MET A 44 33.11 10.18 6.07
C MET A 44 31.95 10.53 7.01
N ALA A 45 31.95 11.75 7.57
CA ALA A 45 30.90 12.20 8.49
C ALA A 45 29.52 12.27 7.81
N VAL A 46 29.45 12.79 6.58
CA VAL A 46 28.20 12.85 5.81
C VAL A 46 27.66 11.45 5.51
N LEU A 47 28.51 10.52 5.05
CA LEU A 47 28.08 9.16 4.74
C LEU A 47 27.67 8.39 6.00
N ALA A 48 28.39 8.54 7.11
CA ALA A 48 27.99 7.96 8.39
C ALA A 48 26.64 8.51 8.88
N PHE A 49 26.38 9.81 8.69
CA PHE A 49 25.11 10.42 9.01
C PHE A 49 23.98 9.86 8.15
N LEU A 50 24.16 9.77 6.82
CA LEU A 50 23.19 9.16 5.91
C LEU A 50 22.91 7.69 6.26
N GLU A 51 23.95 6.92 6.55
CA GLU A 51 23.85 5.53 6.98
C GLU A 51 23.06 5.39 8.29
N PHE A 52 23.21 6.35 9.22
CA PHE A 52 22.39 6.40 10.42
C PHE A 52 20.90 6.64 10.10
N PHE A 53 20.55 7.51 9.14
CA PHE A 53 19.14 7.65 8.71
C PHE A 53 18.61 6.36 8.09
N VAL A 54 19.41 5.67 7.27
CA VAL A 54 19.04 4.38 6.69
C VAL A 54 18.79 3.35 7.79
N TYR A 55 19.68 3.28 8.79
CA TYR A 55 19.53 2.40 9.95
C TYR A 55 18.25 2.69 10.76
N ARG A 56 17.89 3.97 10.90
CA ARG A 56 16.66 4.39 11.58
C ARG A 56 15.40 4.12 10.76
N HIS A 57 15.52 3.86 9.47
CA HIS A 57 14.40 3.59 8.60
C HIS A 57 14.06 2.10 8.58
N THR A 58 12.77 1.78 8.70
CA THR A 58 12.26 0.42 8.56
C THR A 58 11.78 0.18 7.12
N TRP A 59 11.86 -1.08 6.68
CA TRP A 59 11.34 -1.51 5.38
C TRP A 59 10.33 -2.64 5.57
N MET A 60 9.37 -2.72 4.64
CA MET A 60 8.39 -3.80 4.63
C MET A 60 8.96 -4.97 3.83
N LYS A 61 8.90 -6.18 4.38
CA LYS A 61 9.30 -7.41 3.69
C LYS A 61 8.06 -8.26 3.40
N TYR A 62 7.89 -8.62 2.13
CA TYR A 62 6.81 -9.46 1.64
C TYR A 62 7.33 -10.88 1.44
N GLU A 63 6.74 -11.83 2.16
CA GLU A 63 7.02 -13.25 2.03
C GLU A 63 5.74 -13.96 1.58
N TYR A 64 5.87 -14.92 0.66
CA TYR A 64 4.74 -15.72 0.19
C TYR A 64 4.76 -17.07 0.88
N GLU A 65 3.69 -17.40 1.58
CA GLU A 65 3.51 -18.67 2.30
C GLU A 65 2.21 -19.34 1.81
N VAL A 66 2.05 -20.63 2.07
CA VAL A 66 0.79 -21.33 1.78
C VAL A 66 -0.17 -21.10 2.94
N ASP A 67 -1.41 -20.72 2.63
CA ASP A 67 -2.43 -20.60 3.64
C ASP A 67 -2.84 -22.00 4.16
N ARG A 68 -2.75 -22.18 5.47
CA ARG A 68 -3.09 -23.44 6.15
C ARG A 68 -4.40 -23.35 6.93
N ASP A 69 -4.97 -22.15 7.04
CA ASP A 69 -6.16 -21.93 7.83
C ASP A 69 -7.40 -21.96 6.92
N PHE A 70 -8.11 -23.09 6.97
CA PHE A 70 -9.36 -23.29 6.21
C PHE A 70 -10.61 -23.24 7.11
N SER A 71 -10.44 -23.13 8.44
CA SER A 71 -11.55 -23.19 9.40
C SER A 71 -12.06 -21.82 9.81
N SER A 72 -11.24 -20.77 9.68
CA SER A 72 -11.66 -19.41 9.94
C SER A 72 -12.78 -18.95 8.98
N LYS A 73 -13.60 -18.03 9.49
CA LYS A 73 -14.64 -17.37 8.70
C LYS A 73 -14.05 -16.15 8.02
N LEU A 74 -14.40 -15.94 6.76
CA LEU A 74 -14.06 -14.74 6.01
C LEU A 74 -15.09 -13.66 6.33
N ARG A 75 -14.63 -12.51 6.80
CA ARG A 75 -15.47 -11.32 6.96
C ARG A 75 -15.54 -10.57 5.64
N ILE A 76 -16.73 -10.27 5.14
CA ILE A 76 -16.95 -9.39 3.99
C ILE A 76 -17.55 -8.10 4.51
N ASN A 77 -16.91 -6.96 4.23
CA ASN A 77 -17.43 -5.63 4.53
C ASN A 77 -17.97 -5.03 3.23
N VAL A 78 -19.23 -4.63 3.24
CA VAL A 78 -19.96 -4.16 2.06
C VAL A 78 -20.54 -2.78 2.36
N ASP A 79 -20.38 -1.85 1.43
CA ASP A 79 -21.10 -0.58 1.35
C ASP A 79 -21.37 -0.29 -0.14
N ILE A 80 -22.57 -0.59 -0.61
CA ILE A 80 -22.97 -0.50 -2.01
C ILE A 80 -24.30 0.21 -2.11
N THR A 81 -24.40 1.21 -2.98
CA THR A 81 -25.64 1.91 -3.29
C THR A 81 -26.17 1.45 -4.64
N VAL A 82 -27.40 0.92 -4.68
CA VAL A 82 -28.08 0.45 -5.91
C VAL A 82 -29.28 1.33 -6.22
N ALA A 83 -29.51 1.67 -7.49
CA ALA A 83 -30.60 2.49 -8.01
C ALA A 83 -31.98 1.79 -8.00
N MET A 84 -32.28 1.06 -6.92
CA MET A 84 -33.58 0.43 -6.67
C MET A 84 -34.03 0.70 -5.24
N ARG A 85 -35.35 0.67 -5.00
CA ARG A 85 -35.89 0.78 -3.63
C ARG A 85 -35.53 -0.44 -2.79
N CYS A 86 -35.22 -0.22 -1.51
CA CYS A 86 -34.84 -1.28 -0.57
C CYS A 86 -35.87 -2.41 -0.39
N GLN A 87 -37.14 -2.16 -0.70
CA GLN A 87 -38.21 -3.16 -0.58
C GLN A 87 -38.15 -4.24 -1.68
N TYR A 88 -37.51 -3.93 -2.81
CA TYR A 88 -37.51 -4.78 -4.00
C TYR A 88 -36.17 -5.46 -4.25
N ILE A 89 -35.18 -5.27 -3.39
CA ILE A 89 -33.82 -5.77 -3.58
C ILE A 89 -33.40 -6.59 -2.36
N GLY A 90 -32.68 -7.67 -2.60
CA GLY A 90 -32.10 -8.51 -1.55
C GLY A 90 -30.67 -8.87 -1.91
N ALA A 91 -29.77 -8.73 -0.94
CA ALA A 91 -28.41 -9.24 -1.01
C ALA A 91 -28.35 -10.58 -0.28
N ASP A 92 -27.67 -11.55 -0.88
CA ASP A 92 -27.46 -12.87 -0.29
C ASP A 92 -26.09 -13.44 -0.69
N VAL A 93 -25.61 -14.43 0.06
CA VAL A 93 -24.38 -15.16 -0.22
C VAL A 93 -24.68 -16.65 -0.38
N LEU A 94 -24.21 -17.20 -1.50
CA LEU A 94 -24.20 -18.63 -1.74
C LEU A 94 -22.76 -19.14 -1.80
N ASP A 95 -22.39 -20.01 -0.85
CA ASP A 95 -21.09 -20.70 -0.87
C ASP A 95 -21.09 -21.84 -1.92
N LEU A 96 -19.90 -22.35 -2.29
CA LEU A 96 -19.75 -23.51 -3.18
C LEU A 96 -20.56 -24.74 -2.72
N ALA A 97 -20.79 -24.88 -1.42
CA ALA A 97 -21.60 -25.95 -0.82
C ALA A 97 -23.12 -25.72 -0.97
N GLU A 98 -23.54 -24.67 -1.68
CA GLU A 98 -24.93 -24.22 -1.84
C GLU A 98 -25.67 -23.96 -0.52
N THR A 99 -24.91 -23.81 0.57
CA THR A 99 -25.44 -23.43 1.87
C THR A 99 -25.59 -21.91 1.92
N MET A 100 -26.82 -21.44 2.15
CA MET A 100 -27.06 -20.02 2.42
C MET A 100 -26.40 -19.62 3.73
N VAL A 101 -25.69 -18.50 3.69
CA VAL A 101 -25.19 -17.82 4.88
C VAL A 101 -26.17 -16.71 5.21
N ALA A 102 -26.68 -16.68 6.45
CA ALA A 102 -27.64 -15.66 6.87
C ALA A 102 -27.03 -14.25 6.69
N SER A 103 -27.72 -13.39 5.93
CA SER A 103 -27.32 -12.02 5.64
C SER A 103 -27.75 -11.02 6.74
N ASP A 104 -27.90 -11.49 7.99
CA ASP A 104 -28.45 -10.71 9.12
C ASP A 104 -27.59 -9.49 9.50
N GLY A 105 -26.33 -9.44 9.06
CA GLY A 105 -25.42 -8.32 9.30
C GLY A 105 -25.53 -7.14 8.32
N LEU A 106 -26.37 -7.24 7.28
CA LEU A 106 -26.56 -6.20 6.27
C LEU A 106 -27.75 -5.28 6.59
N GLN A 107 -27.51 -3.98 6.54
CA GLN A 107 -28.53 -2.94 6.73
C GLN A 107 -28.89 -2.30 5.38
N TYR A 108 -30.18 -1.99 5.22
CA TYR A 108 -30.75 -1.41 4.01
C TYR A 108 -31.29 -0.03 4.32
N GLU A 109 -30.64 1.02 3.81
CA GLU A 109 -31.01 2.42 4.03
C GLU A 109 -31.51 3.05 2.73
N PRO A 110 -32.72 3.63 2.70
CA PRO A 110 -33.24 4.31 1.52
C PRO A 110 -32.47 5.62 1.29
N VAL A 111 -31.90 5.79 0.10
CA VAL A 111 -31.09 6.96 -0.27
C VAL A 111 -31.47 7.47 -1.67
N ALA A 112 -31.06 8.70 -2.01
CA ALA A 112 -31.17 9.21 -3.38
C ALA A 112 -29.98 8.72 -4.22
N PHE A 113 -30.25 8.26 -5.46
CA PHE A 113 -29.18 7.89 -6.38
C PHE A 113 -28.57 9.14 -7.01
N VAL A 114 -27.50 9.67 -6.42
CA VAL A 114 -26.76 10.80 -6.98
C VAL A 114 -25.60 10.27 -7.80
N VAL A 115 -25.68 10.45 -9.12
CA VAL A 115 -24.61 10.10 -10.06
C VAL A 115 -23.42 11.03 -9.84
N LEU A 116 -22.21 10.46 -9.81
CA LEU A 116 -21.00 11.16 -9.40
C LEU A 116 -20.59 12.33 -10.33
N ILE A 117 -21.19 12.40 -11.52
CA ILE A 117 -21.10 13.55 -12.46
C ILE A 117 -21.56 14.86 -11.79
N PHE A 118 -22.47 14.78 -10.81
CA PHE A 118 -22.98 15.95 -10.06
C PHE A 118 -22.23 16.25 -8.76
N LEU A 119 -21.18 15.49 -8.41
CA LEU A 119 -20.37 15.80 -7.24
C LEU A 119 -19.40 16.97 -7.49
N SER A 120 -19.11 17.73 -6.43
CA SER A 120 -18.16 18.85 -6.44
C SER A 120 -16.76 18.44 -6.94
N LEU A 121 -16.10 19.32 -7.70
CA LEU A 121 -14.74 19.18 -8.27
C LEU A 121 -13.69 18.50 -7.36
N PRO A 122 -13.62 18.75 -6.03
CA PRO A 122 -12.63 18.11 -5.14
C PRO A 122 -12.77 16.58 -5.04
N VAL A 123 -14.00 16.06 -5.07
CA VAL A 123 -14.24 14.62 -4.96
C VAL A 123 -13.83 13.91 -6.25
N ARG A 124 -14.04 14.57 -7.40
CA ARG A 124 -13.59 14.06 -8.70
C ARG A 124 -12.07 13.99 -8.80
N THR A 125 -11.35 14.97 -8.24
CA THR A 125 -9.88 14.94 -8.20
C THR A 125 -9.33 13.85 -7.30
N LEU A 126 -9.97 13.60 -6.15
CA LEU A 126 -9.57 12.52 -5.24
C LEU A 126 -9.68 11.14 -5.90
N LEU A 127 -10.81 10.88 -6.56
CA LEU A 127 -11.05 9.62 -7.27
C LEU A 127 -10.10 9.45 -8.46
N HIS A 128 -9.77 10.54 -9.16
CA HIS A 128 -8.79 10.50 -10.25
C HIS A 128 -7.37 10.17 -9.75
N ILE A 129 -6.98 10.67 -8.58
CA ILE A 129 -5.71 10.32 -7.93
C ILE A 129 -5.72 8.84 -7.55
N GLN A 130 -6.81 8.35 -6.97
CA GLN A 130 -6.96 6.93 -6.60
C GLN A 130 -6.86 6.00 -7.82
N GLU A 131 -7.47 6.37 -8.94
CA GLU A 131 -7.37 5.63 -10.20
C GLU A 131 -5.94 5.65 -10.78
N ARG A 132 -5.23 6.78 -10.68
CA ARG A 132 -3.82 6.84 -11.11
C ARG A 132 -2.91 6.01 -10.21
N LEU A 133 -3.18 5.98 -8.91
CA LEU A 133 -2.47 5.14 -7.94
C LEU A 133 -2.73 3.64 -8.18
N ARG A 134 -3.88 3.28 -8.77
CA ARG A 134 -4.23 1.90 -9.15
C ARG A 134 -3.34 1.34 -10.27
N VAL A 135 -2.92 2.18 -11.21
CA VAL A 135 -2.14 1.78 -12.40
C VAL A 135 -0.68 1.46 -12.04
N GLU A 136 -0.14 2.07 -10.99
CA GLU A 136 1.23 1.77 -10.55
C GLU A 136 1.26 0.53 -9.65
N HIS A 137 1.58 -0.62 -10.26
CA HIS A 137 1.78 -1.92 -9.60
C HIS A 137 2.88 -1.94 -8.49
N ALA A 138 3.53 -0.81 -8.18
CA ALA A 138 4.58 -0.67 -7.17
C ALA A 138 4.07 -0.24 -5.77
N LEU A 139 2.74 -0.22 -5.55
CA LEU A 139 2.12 0.44 -4.41
C LEU A 139 2.28 -0.27 -3.05
N GLN A 140 2.81 -1.50 -3.00
CA GLN A 140 2.88 -2.29 -1.75
C GLN A 140 3.57 -1.51 -0.61
N ASP A 141 4.69 -0.85 -0.90
CA ASP A 141 5.45 -0.08 0.11
C ASP A 141 4.79 1.24 0.55
N VAL A 142 3.89 1.79 -0.29
CA VAL A 142 3.18 3.04 0.01
C VAL A 142 1.87 2.76 0.76
N ILE A 143 1.16 1.69 0.39
CA ILE A 143 -0.11 1.27 1.02
C ILE A 143 0.06 1.15 2.53
N PHE A 144 1.00 0.32 2.98
CA PHE A 144 1.13 0.02 4.42
C PHE A 144 1.80 1.14 5.23
N LYS A 145 2.56 2.03 4.58
CA LYS A 145 3.28 3.12 5.24
C LYS A 145 2.46 4.41 5.34
N ALA A 146 1.61 4.69 4.36
CA ALA A 146 0.65 5.80 4.39
C ALA A 146 -0.58 5.47 5.24
N ALA A 147 -0.97 4.19 5.30
CA ALA A 147 -2.04 3.63 6.12
C ALA A 147 -2.03 4.05 7.59
N ILE A 148 -0.84 4.19 8.19
CA ILE A 148 -0.68 4.49 9.61
C ILE A 148 -0.86 5.99 9.91
N LYS A 149 -0.96 6.86 8.89
CA LYS A 149 -1.08 8.33 9.04
C LYS A 149 -2.42 8.91 8.57
N GLY A 150 -3.27 8.13 7.91
CA GLY A 150 -4.54 8.62 7.35
C GLY A 150 -5.70 8.45 8.33
N ALA A 151 -6.38 9.55 8.66
CA ALA A 151 -7.73 9.48 9.24
C ALA A 151 -8.70 8.94 8.17
N PRO A 152 -9.67 8.09 8.53
CA PRO A 152 -10.71 7.66 7.59
C PRO A 152 -11.48 8.90 7.08
N PRO A 153 -11.85 8.94 5.79
CA PRO A 153 -12.67 10.02 5.28
C PRO A 153 -13.98 10.06 6.08
N ALA A 154 -14.28 11.23 6.63
CA ALA A 154 -15.51 11.47 7.37
C ALA A 154 -16.70 11.14 6.47
N GLN A 155 -17.60 10.30 6.95
CA GLN A 155 -18.88 10.03 6.31
C GLN A 155 -19.65 11.35 6.23
N THR A 156 -19.68 11.98 5.07
CA THR A 156 -20.60 13.07 4.76
C THR A 156 -22.01 12.50 4.75
N LYS A 157 -22.71 12.62 5.88
CA LYS A 157 -24.17 12.56 5.90
C LYS A 157 -24.66 13.67 4.98
N SER A 158 -25.13 13.31 3.80
CA SER A 158 -25.78 14.24 2.89
C SER A 158 -27.11 14.65 3.52
N GLU A 159 -27.14 15.87 4.07
CA GLU A 159 -28.37 16.56 4.43
C GLU A 159 -29.26 16.73 3.20
N ASP A 160 -30.50 16.28 3.40
CA ASP A 160 -31.74 16.80 2.85
C ASP A 160 -31.72 17.35 1.41
N SER A 161 -32.20 16.55 0.47
CA SER A 161 -32.75 17.09 -0.77
C SER A 161 -34.00 16.31 -1.14
N THR A 162 -35.02 17.05 -1.53
CA THR A 162 -36.34 16.68 -2.06
C THR A 162 -36.29 15.84 -3.34
N ALA A 163 -35.38 14.87 -3.42
CA ALA A 163 -35.26 13.89 -4.48
C ALA A 163 -36.01 12.62 -4.05
N SER A 164 -36.75 12.01 -4.98
CA SER A 164 -37.38 10.72 -4.72
C SER A 164 -36.33 9.70 -4.29
N LEU A 165 -36.48 9.10 -3.10
CA LEU A 165 -35.62 8.02 -2.58
C LEU A 165 -35.75 6.77 -3.46
N SER A 166 -35.01 6.76 -4.57
CA SER A 166 -35.06 5.75 -5.61
C SER A 166 -33.93 4.73 -5.52
N ALA A 167 -33.03 4.86 -4.55
CA ALA A 167 -31.92 3.95 -4.31
C ALA A 167 -31.95 3.32 -2.91
N CYS A 168 -31.14 2.27 -2.78
CA CYS A 168 -30.92 1.55 -1.54
C CYS A 168 -29.42 1.42 -1.29
N ARG A 169 -28.98 1.90 -0.13
CA ARG A 169 -27.63 1.69 0.37
C ARG A 169 -27.62 0.43 1.23
N ILE A 170 -26.89 -0.57 0.76
CA ILE A 170 -26.68 -1.85 1.43
C ILE A 170 -25.31 -1.77 2.09
N HIS A 171 -25.28 -1.68 3.41
CA HIS A 171 -24.04 -1.55 4.16
C HIS A 171 -24.00 -2.45 5.38
N GLY A 172 -22.81 -2.90 5.76
CA GLY A 172 -22.61 -3.76 6.92
C GLY A 172 -21.46 -4.74 6.73
N HIS A 173 -21.49 -5.81 7.51
CA HIS A 173 -20.52 -6.89 7.39
C HIS A 173 -21.18 -8.23 7.64
N LEU A 174 -20.66 -9.27 7.00
CA LEU A 174 -21.16 -10.62 7.11
C LEU A 174 -19.99 -11.60 7.17
N TYR A 175 -20.20 -12.73 7.84
CA TYR A 175 -19.20 -13.77 8.04
C TYR A 175 -19.56 -15.00 7.21
N VAL A 176 -18.73 -15.32 6.23
CA VAL A 176 -18.93 -16.46 5.33
C VAL A 176 -17.86 -17.52 5.57
N ASN A 177 -18.09 -18.72 5.04
CA ASN A 177 -17.04 -19.73 5.03
C ASN A 177 -15.89 -19.26 4.13
N LYS A 178 -14.67 -19.63 4.48
CA LYS A 178 -13.48 -19.36 3.68
C LYS A 178 -13.37 -20.34 2.51
N VAL A 179 -14.35 -20.26 1.61
CA VAL A 179 -14.48 -21.05 0.38
C VAL A 179 -14.90 -20.14 -0.76
N ALA A 180 -14.80 -20.61 -2.00
CA ALA A 180 -15.37 -19.90 -3.14
C ALA A 180 -16.88 -19.72 -2.96
N GLY A 181 -17.40 -18.56 -3.35
CA GLY A 181 -18.79 -18.23 -3.19
C GLY A 181 -19.25 -17.11 -4.12
N ASN A 182 -20.53 -16.79 -4.01
CA ASN A 182 -21.20 -15.80 -4.82
C ASN A 182 -22.05 -14.91 -3.93
N PHE A 183 -21.60 -13.69 -3.71
CA PHE A 183 -22.42 -12.64 -3.11
C PHE A 183 -23.18 -11.95 -4.24
N HIS A 184 -24.50 -12.00 -4.21
CA HIS A 184 -25.31 -11.40 -5.27
C HIS A 184 -26.42 -10.54 -4.71
N ILE A 185 -26.75 -9.51 -5.49
CA ILE A 185 -27.81 -8.57 -5.23
C ILE A 185 -28.78 -8.66 -6.41
N THR A 186 -29.99 -9.11 -6.13
CA THR A 186 -31.03 -9.39 -7.12
C THR A 186 -32.39 -8.89 -6.64
N VAL A 187 -33.39 -8.95 -7.52
CA VAL A 187 -34.75 -8.51 -7.20
C VAL A 187 -35.41 -9.48 -6.23
N GLY A 188 -35.95 -8.95 -5.14
CA GLY A 188 -36.67 -9.70 -4.12
C GLY A 188 -35.78 -10.22 -3.00
N LYS A 189 -36.38 -10.40 -1.81
CA LYS A 189 -35.70 -11.04 -0.69
C LYS A 189 -35.46 -12.52 -1.02
N SER A 190 -34.31 -13.05 -0.60
CA SER A 190 -34.05 -14.47 -0.72
C SER A 190 -34.98 -15.25 0.20
N ILE A 191 -35.60 -16.30 -0.34
CA ILE A 191 -36.35 -17.29 0.44
C ILE A 191 -35.56 -18.59 0.39
N PRO A 192 -35.24 -19.18 1.55
CA PRO A 192 -34.49 -20.41 1.59
C PRO A 192 -35.29 -21.56 0.98
N HIS A 193 -34.68 -22.31 0.05
CA HIS A 193 -35.27 -23.48 -0.59
C HIS A 193 -34.35 -24.70 -0.45
N PRO A 194 -34.84 -25.94 -0.28
CA PRO A 194 -33.98 -27.12 -0.06
C PRO A 194 -33.01 -27.49 -1.20
N ARG A 195 -33.04 -26.79 -2.34
CA ARG A 195 -32.11 -26.94 -3.48
C ARG A 195 -31.47 -25.60 -3.91
N GLY A 196 -31.30 -24.67 -2.97
CA GLY A 196 -30.71 -23.35 -3.20
C GLY A 196 -31.57 -22.23 -2.62
N HIS A 197 -31.73 -21.14 -3.37
CA HIS A 197 -32.59 -20.03 -2.95
C HIS A 197 -33.37 -19.48 -4.13
N ALA A 198 -34.61 -19.09 -3.86
CA ALA A 198 -35.45 -18.41 -4.83
C ALA A 198 -35.62 -16.97 -4.38
N HIS A 199 -35.51 -16.03 -5.31
CA HIS A 199 -35.91 -14.66 -5.06
C HIS A 199 -37.35 -14.47 -5.53
N LEU A 200 -38.22 -13.98 -4.64
CA LEU A 200 -39.59 -13.64 -5.02
C LEU A 200 -39.59 -12.31 -5.80
N ALA A 201 -39.55 -12.41 -7.13
CA ALA A 201 -39.76 -11.28 -8.04
C ALA A 201 -41.26 -11.00 -8.32
N ALA A 202 -42.18 -11.78 -7.72
CA ALA A 202 -43.58 -11.87 -8.11
C ALA A 202 -44.44 -10.60 -7.97
N LEU A 203 -43.91 -9.52 -7.37
CA LEU A 203 -44.64 -8.27 -7.11
C LEU A 203 -44.09 -7.05 -7.86
N VAL A 204 -43.06 -7.22 -8.69
CA VAL A 204 -42.36 -6.11 -9.36
C VAL A 204 -42.35 -6.33 -10.88
N ALA A 205 -42.82 -5.34 -11.64
CA ALA A 205 -42.77 -5.39 -13.10
C ALA A 205 -41.32 -5.34 -13.58
N HIS A 206 -40.98 -6.19 -14.56
CA HIS A 206 -39.62 -6.32 -15.10
C HIS A 206 -39.08 -5.00 -15.70
N ASP A 207 -39.96 -4.09 -16.11
CA ASP A 207 -39.60 -2.80 -16.69
C ASP A 207 -39.14 -1.76 -15.66
N SER A 208 -39.22 -2.08 -14.36
CA SER A 208 -38.81 -1.18 -13.26
C SER A 208 -37.43 -1.52 -12.66
N TYR A 209 -36.75 -2.54 -13.18
CA TYR A 209 -35.42 -2.92 -12.69
C TYR A 209 -34.38 -1.90 -13.13
N ASN A 210 -33.52 -1.49 -12.20
CA ASN A 210 -32.39 -0.62 -12.50
C ASN A 210 -31.21 -1.00 -11.61
N PHE A 211 -30.32 -1.85 -12.12
CA PHE A 211 -29.12 -2.29 -11.40
C PHE A 211 -27.93 -1.32 -11.53
N SER A 212 -28.18 -0.05 -11.87
CA SER A 212 -27.15 0.98 -11.74
C SER A 212 -26.70 1.05 -10.29
N HIS A 213 -25.41 1.02 -10.04
CA HIS A 213 -24.87 0.92 -8.69
C HIS A 213 -23.54 1.63 -8.54
N ARG A 214 -23.25 1.99 -7.30
CA ARG A 214 -21.98 2.53 -6.86
C ARG A 214 -21.46 1.69 -5.70
N ILE A 215 -20.22 1.26 -5.79
CA ILE A 215 -19.54 0.54 -4.72
C ILE A 215 -18.76 1.59 -3.94
N ASP A 216 -19.27 1.96 -2.76
CA ASP A 216 -18.64 2.94 -1.90
C ASP A 216 -17.44 2.30 -1.18
N HIS A 217 -17.61 1.08 -0.65
CA HIS A 217 -16.53 0.29 -0.08
C HIS A 217 -16.79 -1.22 -0.19
N LEU A 218 -15.78 -1.99 -0.60
CA LEU A 218 -15.81 -3.45 -0.55
C LEU A 218 -14.46 -3.99 -0.11
N SER A 219 -14.42 -4.63 1.06
CA SER A 219 -13.20 -5.21 1.62
C SER A 219 -13.43 -6.57 2.26
N PHE A 220 -12.33 -7.33 2.40
CA PHE A 220 -12.33 -8.69 2.92
C PHE A 220 -11.39 -8.80 4.13
N GLY A 221 -11.84 -9.41 5.21
CA GLY A 221 -11.13 -9.51 6.48
C GLY A 221 -11.31 -8.28 7.38
N GLU A 222 -10.35 -8.07 8.27
CA GLU A 222 -10.34 -6.90 9.15
C GLU A 222 -10.02 -5.63 8.36
N PRO A 223 -10.84 -4.56 8.50
CA PRO A 223 -10.58 -3.30 7.83
C PRO A 223 -9.39 -2.61 8.50
N LEU A 224 -8.34 -2.34 7.72
CA LEU A 224 -7.19 -1.58 8.15
C LEU A 224 -7.19 -0.21 7.46
N PRO A 225 -6.89 0.89 8.18
CA PRO A 225 -6.83 2.22 7.58
C PRO A 225 -5.77 2.24 6.48
N GLY A 226 -6.11 2.80 5.31
CA GLY A 226 -5.22 3.01 4.17
C GLY A 226 -4.92 1.81 3.27
N ILE A 227 -5.59 0.67 3.47
CA ILE A 227 -5.73 -0.31 2.38
C ILE A 227 -6.77 0.22 1.40
N ILE A 228 -6.34 0.48 0.16
CA ILE A 228 -7.22 0.90 -0.92
C ILE A 228 -7.71 -0.38 -1.63
N SER A 229 -9.02 -0.57 -1.65
CA SER A 229 -9.64 -1.74 -2.29
C SER A 229 -9.97 -1.42 -3.76
N PRO A 230 -9.73 -2.34 -4.72
CA PRO A 230 -9.93 -2.06 -6.15
C PRO A 230 -11.34 -1.64 -6.58
N LEU A 231 -12.40 -2.07 -5.89
CA LEU A 231 -13.77 -1.69 -6.26
C LEU A 231 -14.27 -0.42 -5.55
N ASP A 232 -13.49 0.16 -4.65
CA ASP A 232 -13.90 1.35 -3.90
C ASP A 232 -14.06 2.56 -4.84
N GLY A 233 -15.22 3.22 -4.76
CA GLY A 233 -15.56 4.38 -5.58
C GLY A 233 -15.98 4.05 -7.03
N THR A 234 -16.15 2.78 -7.38
CA THR A 234 -16.58 2.40 -8.73
C THR A 234 -18.08 2.61 -8.93
N GLU A 235 -18.48 3.14 -10.09
CA GLU A 235 -19.88 3.39 -10.45
C GLU A 235 -20.17 2.76 -11.82
N LYS A 236 -21.30 2.06 -11.91
CA LYS A 236 -21.79 1.43 -13.14
C LYS A 236 -23.24 1.83 -13.38
N ILE A 237 -23.53 2.26 -14.60
CA ILE A 237 -24.88 2.64 -15.02
C ILE A 237 -25.42 1.56 -15.95
N ALA A 238 -26.60 1.02 -15.62
CA ALA A 238 -27.29 0.05 -16.46
C ALA A 238 -27.98 0.76 -17.63
N THR A 239 -27.76 0.27 -18.86
CA THR A 239 -28.46 0.76 -20.06
C THR A 239 -29.88 0.21 -20.16
N ASP A 240 -30.08 -1.02 -19.66
CA ASP A 240 -31.32 -1.78 -19.76
C ASP A 240 -31.74 -2.31 -18.39
N SER A 241 -33.03 -2.58 -18.22
CA SER A 241 -33.58 -3.15 -16.98
C SER A 241 -33.05 -4.56 -16.69
N ASN A 242 -32.80 -5.33 -17.74
CA ASN A 242 -32.30 -6.71 -17.67
C ASN A 242 -30.76 -6.79 -17.74
N HIS A 243 -30.06 -5.83 -17.14
CA HIS A 243 -28.60 -5.82 -17.10
C HIS A 243 -28.07 -6.78 -16.03
N MET A 244 -26.96 -7.46 -16.33
CA MET A 244 -26.26 -8.33 -15.39
C MET A 244 -24.80 -7.89 -15.28
N PHE A 245 -24.41 -7.50 -14.06
CA PHE A 245 -23.05 -7.13 -13.69
C PHE A 245 -22.38 -8.30 -12.97
N GLN A 246 -21.21 -8.71 -13.45
CA GLN A 246 -20.42 -9.79 -12.85
C GLN A 246 -19.03 -9.28 -12.49
N TYR A 247 -18.69 -9.44 -11.21
CA TYR A 247 -17.36 -9.19 -10.65
C TYR A 247 -16.74 -10.53 -10.27
N PHE A 248 -15.62 -10.87 -10.89
CA PHE A 248 -14.81 -12.03 -10.55
C PHE A 248 -13.68 -11.55 -9.65
N ILE A 249 -13.75 -11.91 -8.38
CA ILE A 249 -12.85 -11.44 -7.33
C ILE A 249 -11.95 -12.59 -6.91
N THR A 250 -10.64 -12.37 -6.92
CA THR A 250 -9.67 -13.32 -6.37
C THR A 250 -9.06 -12.74 -5.11
N ILE A 251 -9.37 -13.36 -3.97
CA ILE A 251 -8.99 -12.93 -2.63
C ILE A 251 -7.65 -13.57 -2.26
N VAL A 252 -6.70 -12.76 -1.80
CA VAL A 252 -5.37 -13.17 -1.35
C VAL A 252 -5.23 -12.85 0.14
N PRO A 253 -5.20 -13.86 1.03
CA PRO A 253 -4.97 -13.69 2.46
C PRO A 253 -3.66 -12.95 2.72
N THR A 254 -3.68 -11.94 3.59
CA THR A 254 -2.53 -11.11 3.92
C THR A 254 -2.36 -10.99 5.44
N LYS A 255 -1.27 -11.52 5.99
CA LYS A 255 -0.93 -11.35 7.40
C LYS A 255 0.00 -10.16 7.57
N LEU A 256 -0.48 -9.12 8.23
CA LEU A 256 0.30 -7.94 8.55
C LEU A 256 0.87 -8.08 9.95
N ASN A 257 2.20 -8.02 10.08
CA ASN A 257 2.90 -8.00 11.36
C ASN A 257 3.87 -6.81 11.40
N THR A 258 3.43 -5.74 12.04
CA THR A 258 4.14 -4.46 12.19
C THR A 258 4.39 -4.20 13.68
N TYR A 259 5.31 -3.31 14.06
CA TYR A 259 5.59 -3.05 15.49
C TYR A 259 4.38 -2.60 16.32
N LYS A 260 3.36 -2.01 15.67
CA LYS A 260 2.17 -1.46 16.33
C LYS A 260 0.89 -2.25 16.09
N VAL A 261 0.80 -2.97 14.98
CA VAL A 261 -0.43 -3.61 14.51
C VAL A 261 -0.08 -4.99 13.98
N SER A 262 -0.80 -6.00 14.49
CA SER A 262 -0.83 -7.35 13.94
C SER A 262 -2.27 -7.64 13.57
N ALA A 263 -2.55 -7.87 12.30
CA ALA A 263 -3.91 -8.04 11.79
C ALA A 263 -3.93 -8.95 10.56
N GLU A 264 -5.03 -9.67 10.40
CA GLU A 264 -5.29 -10.53 9.24
C GLU A 264 -6.27 -9.81 8.30
N THR A 265 -5.73 -9.35 7.18
CA THR A 265 -6.47 -8.64 6.15
C THR A 265 -6.42 -9.42 4.86
N HIS A 266 -7.22 -9.06 3.87
CA HIS A 266 -7.19 -9.71 2.57
C HIS A 266 -7.08 -8.65 1.49
N GLN A 267 -6.16 -8.89 0.57
CA GLN A 267 -6.08 -8.15 -0.69
C GLN A 267 -6.93 -8.87 -1.72
N TYR A 268 -7.37 -8.19 -2.76
CA TYR A 268 -8.05 -8.86 -3.86
C TYR A 268 -7.73 -8.21 -5.19
N SER A 269 -7.88 -8.99 -6.26
CA SER A 269 -7.96 -8.51 -7.63
C SER A 269 -9.37 -8.72 -8.16
N VAL A 270 -9.76 -7.92 -9.15
CA VAL A 270 -11.09 -7.97 -9.74
C VAL A 270 -11.04 -7.96 -11.26
N THR A 271 -11.89 -8.77 -11.88
CA THR A 271 -12.22 -8.72 -13.32
C THR A 271 -13.71 -8.49 -13.48
N GLU A 272 -14.11 -7.58 -14.36
CA GLU A 272 -15.50 -7.17 -14.54
C GLU A 272 -16.05 -7.71 -15.86
N ARG A 273 -17.31 -8.13 -15.85
CA ARG A 273 -18.05 -8.57 -17.04
C ARG A 273 -19.47 -8.05 -16.97
N GLU A 274 -19.91 -7.47 -18.08
CA GLU A 274 -21.24 -6.89 -18.22
C GLU A 274 -21.96 -7.57 -19.38
N ARG A 275 -23.24 -7.92 -19.20
CA ARG A 275 -24.09 -8.37 -20.32
C ARG A 275 -25.55 -8.00 -20.08
N VAL A 276 -26.26 -7.73 -21.17
CA VAL A 276 -27.72 -7.61 -21.19
C VAL A 276 -28.34 -9.00 -21.38
N ILE A 277 -29.33 -9.33 -20.54
CA ILE A 277 -30.08 -10.58 -20.66
C ILE A 277 -31.24 -10.36 -21.62
N ASN A 278 -31.29 -11.20 -22.66
CA ASN A 278 -32.36 -11.19 -23.65
C ASN A 278 -32.76 -12.63 -23.98
N HIS A 279 -33.83 -13.09 -23.33
CA HIS A 279 -34.35 -14.44 -23.49
C HIS A 279 -34.79 -14.76 -24.92
N ALA A 280 -35.23 -13.75 -25.69
CA ALA A 280 -35.64 -13.93 -27.09
C ALA A 280 -34.44 -14.13 -28.04
N ALA A 281 -33.29 -13.56 -27.70
CA ALA A 281 -32.04 -13.72 -28.45
C ALA A 281 -31.19 -14.92 -27.96
N GLY A 282 -31.75 -15.80 -27.11
CA GLY A 282 -31.04 -16.95 -26.53
C GLY A 282 -30.09 -16.61 -25.38
N SER A 283 -30.09 -15.37 -24.88
CA SER A 283 -29.31 -14.96 -23.71
C SER A 283 -30.12 -15.21 -22.44
N HIS A 284 -29.95 -16.40 -21.86
CA HIS A 284 -30.55 -16.78 -20.59
C HIS A 284 -29.68 -16.36 -19.40
N GLY A 285 -30.32 -15.85 -18.34
CA GLY A 285 -29.65 -15.47 -17.10
C GLY A 285 -30.57 -14.70 -16.18
N VAL A 286 -30.05 -14.38 -15.00
CA VAL A 286 -30.74 -13.53 -14.02
C VAL A 286 -30.07 -12.15 -14.04
N SER A 287 -30.88 -11.10 -14.13
CA SER A 287 -30.43 -9.72 -14.02
C SER A 287 -30.08 -9.40 -12.56
N GLY A 288 -29.01 -8.64 -12.34
CA GLY A 288 -28.52 -8.36 -11.00
C GLY A 288 -27.04 -8.06 -10.95
N ILE A 289 -26.54 -7.91 -9.74
CA ILE A 289 -25.14 -7.68 -9.43
C ILE A 289 -24.60 -8.94 -8.78
N PHE A 290 -23.56 -9.54 -9.35
CA PHE A 290 -23.00 -10.80 -8.91
C PHE A 290 -21.51 -10.62 -8.62
N MET A 291 -21.09 -10.86 -7.39
CA MET A 291 -19.72 -10.82 -6.93
C MET A 291 -19.29 -12.26 -6.61
N LYS A 292 -18.67 -12.89 -7.62
CA LYS A 292 -18.11 -14.23 -7.51
C LYS A 292 -16.72 -14.12 -6.95
N TYR A 293 -16.51 -14.62 -5.74
CA TYR A 293 -15.21 -14.58 -5.09
C TYR A 293 -14.61 -15.97 -4.97
N ASP A 294 -13.30 -16.04 -5.17
CA ASP A 294 -12.48 -17.23 -4.97
C ASP A 294 -11.26 -16.88 -4.10
N ILE A 295 -10.80 -17.82 -3.30
CA ILE A 295 -9.73 -17.60 -2.32
C ILE A 295 -8.46 -18.28 -2.80
N SER A 296 -7.38 -17.52 -2.91
CA SER A 296 -6.06 -18.02 -3.28
C SER A 296 -5.48 -18.91 -2.19
N SER A 297 -4.80 -19.98 -2.59
CA SER A 297 -4.01 -20.83 -1.69
C SER A 297 -2.68 -20.19 -1.25
N LEU A 298 -2.31 -19.08 -1.88
CA LEU A 298 -1.13 -18.28 -1.54
C LEU A 298 -1.52 -17.17 -0.56
N MET A 299 -0.74 -17.05 0.50
CA MET A 299 -0.85 -16.00 1.52
C MET A 299 0.37 -15.09 1.45
N VAL A 300 0.13 -13.79 1.59
CA VAL A 300 1.20 -12.79 1.67
C VAL A 300 1.43 -12.42 3.14
N LYS A 301 2.65 -12.59 3.62
CA LYS A 301 3.07 -12.20 4.95
C LYS A 301 3.90 -10.93 4.85
N VAL A 302 3.37 -9.86 5.43
CA VAL A 302 3.96 -8.52 5.40
C VAL A 302 4.56 -8.25 6.78
N THR A 303 5.89 -8.22 6.86
CA THR A 303 6.62 -7.98 8.11
C THR A 303 7.40 -6.67 8.04
N GLU A 304 7.32 -5.87 9.11
CA GLU A 304 8.19 -4.71 9.26
C GLU A 304 9.57 -5.15 9.77
N GLN A 305 10.62 -4.87 9.00
CA GLN A 305 11.99 -5.20 9.36
C GLN A 305 12.84 -3.96 9.59
N HIS A 306 13.79 -4.10 10.50
CA HIS A 306 14.82 -3.12 10.77
C HIS A 306 16.20 -3.73 10.53
N MET A 307 17.16 -2.88 10.22
CA MET A 307 18.55 -3.32 10.15
C MET A 307 19.03 -3.70 11.57
N PRO A 308 19.60 -4.89 11.78
CA PRO A 308 20.20 -5.24 13.05
C PRO A 308 21.46 -4.40 13.31
N LEU A 309 21.73 -4.09 14.58
CA LEU A 309 22.84 -3.24 15.00
C LEU A 309 24.19 -3.71 14.49
N TRP A 310 24.42 -5.02 14.46
CA TRP A 310 25.70 -5.57 14.00
C TRP A 310 25.94 -5.31 12.51
N GLN A 311 24.90 -5.43 11.69
CA GLN A 311 25.00 -5.14 10.26
C GLN A 311 25.28 -3.66 10.01
N PHE A 312 24.68 -2.76 10.80
CA PHE A 312 24.99 -1.33 10.76
C PHE A 312 26.46 -1.05 11.13
N LEU A 313 26.99 -1.67 12.19
CA LEU A 313 28.39 -1.50 12.59
C LEU A 313 29.38 -1.99 11.52
N VAL A 314 29.11 -3.13 10.89
CA VAL A 314 29.93 -3.64 9.78
C VAL A 314 29.90 -2.67 8.59
N ARG A 315 28.72 -2.14 8.23
CA ARG A 315 28.59 -1.14 7.16
C ARG A 315 29.33 0.16 7.48
N LEU A 316 29.24 0.65 8.71
CA LEU A 316 29.95 1.84 9.16
C LEU A 316 31.48 1.66 9.08
N CYS A 317 31.99 0.51 9.53
CA CYS A 317 33.41 0.16 9.40
C CYS A 317 33.85 0.12 7.92
N GLY A 318 33.01 -0.47 7.05
CA GLY A 318 33.25 -0.51 5.61
C GLY A 318 33.33 0.89 4.97
N ILE A 319 32.47 1.82 5.37
CA ILE A 319 32.50 3.22 4.89
C ILE A 319 33.80 3.91 5.30
N ILE A 320 34.16 3.83 6.58
CA ILE A 320 35.37 4.48 7.12
C ILE A 320 36.63 3.88 6.48
N GLY A 321 36.73 2.55 6.45
CA GLY A 321 37.87 1.84 5.85
C GLY A 321 37.99 2.06 4.34
N GLY A 322 36.86 2.07 3.63
CA GLY A 322 36.80 2.32 2.20
C GLY A 322 37.27 3.72 1.82
N ILE A 323 36.82 4.76 2.51
CA ILE A 323 37.24 6.15 2.26
C ILE A 323 38.71 6.34 2.61
N PHE A 324 39.18 5.76 3.72
CA PHE A 324 40.58 5.85 4.12
C PHE A 324 41.51 5.22 3.07
N SER A 325 41.19 4.00 2.60
CA SER A 325 41.99 3.31 1.59
C SER A 325 41.97 4.02 0.23
N THR A 326 40.79 4.44 -0.24
CA THR A 326 40.66 5.12 -1.54
C THR A 326 41.32 6.49 -1.57
N THR A 327 41.25 7.26 -0.48
CA THR A 327 41.95 8.55 -0.37
C THR A 327 43.45 8.38 -0.53
N GLY A 328 44.04 7.35 0.09
CA GLY A 328 45.47 7.03 -0.05
C GLY A 328 45.86 6.66 -1.48
N MET A 329 45.07 5.81 -2.16
CA MET A 329 45.29 5.46 -3.57
C MET A 329 45.19 6.68 -4.49
N ILE A 330 44.15 7.51 -4.32
CA ILE A 330 43.94 8.70 -5.15
C ILE A 330 45.09 9.69 -4.96
N HIS A 331 45.54 9.91 -3.73
CA HIS A 331 46.67 10.79 -3.46
C HIS A 331 47.95 10.29 -4.14
N GLY A 332 48.23 8.98 -4.07
CA GLY A 332 49.38 8.38 -4.77
C GLY A 332 49.30 8.49 -6.29
N LEU A 333 48.10 8.28 -6.86
CA LEU A 333 47.88 8.35 -8.30
C LEU A 333 47.95 9.79 -8.84
N VAL A 334 47.41 10.76 -8.10
CA VAL A 334 47.54 12.19 -8.42
C VAL A 334 49.01 12.63 -8.32
N GLY A 335 49.74 12.21 -7.29
CA GLY A 335 51.18 12.47 -7.16
C GLY A 335 51.96 11.94 -8.37
N PHE A 336 51.74 10.68 -8.75
CA PHE A 336 52.36 10.08 -9.93
C PHE A 336 52.04 10.84 -11.23
N LEU A 337 50.77 11.24 -11.43
CA LEU A 337 50.38 12.01 -12.60
C LEU A 337 51.03 13.39 -12.65
N VAL A 338 51.11 14.08 -11.50
CA VAL A 338 51.78 15.38 -11.39
C VAL A 338 53.27 15.23 -11.69
N ASP A 339 53.93 14.21 -11.14
CA ASP A 339 55.35 13.95 -11.40
C ASP A 339 55.62 13.65 -12.89
N VAL A 340 54.78 12.84 -13.53
CA VAL A 340 54.88 12.53 -14.96
C VAL A 340 54.69 13.80 -15.81
N VAL A 341 53.71 14.65 -15.48
CA VAL A 341 53.46 15.90 -16.21
C VAL A 341 54.59 16.91 -15.99
N CYS A 342 55.04 17.10 -14.75
CA CYS A 342 56.15 17.99 -14.43
C CYS A 342 57.47 17.55 -15.06
N CYS A 343 57.77 16.25 -15.07
CA CYS A 343 58.92 15.68 -15.81
C CYS A 343 58.80 15.88 -17.32
N ARG A 344 57.61 15.68 -17.90
CA ARG A 344 57.38 15.79 -19.35
C ARG A 344 57.45 17.24 -19.85
N PHE A 345 57.07 18.22 -19.03
CA PHE A 345 57.08 19.64 -19.37
C PHE A 345 58.28 20.43 -18.81
N GLN A 346 59.25 19.78 -18.15
CA GLN A 346 60.44 20.43 -17.54
C GLN A 346 60.13 21.68 -16.70
N MET A 347 59.06 21.65 -15.90
CA MET A 347 58.71 22.76 -15.00
C MET A 347 59.06 22.41 -13.55
N GLY A 348 59.86 23.26 -12.89
CA GLY A 348 60.30 23.07 -11.51
C GLY A 348 61.69 22.43 -11.36
N ILE A 349 61.95 21.80 -10.21
CA ILE A 349 63.24 21.31 -9.65
C ILE A 349 64.09 20.44 -10.63
N TYR A 350 63.50 20.01 -11.75
CA TYR A 350 64.15 19.25 -12.83
C TYR A 350 64.66 20.12 -14.00
N LYS A 351 64.93 21.40 -13.78
CA LYS A 351 65.77 22.16 -14.73
C LYS A 351 67.20 21.64 -14.60
N PRO A 352 67.85 21.14 -15.67
CA PRO A 352 69.28 20.93 -15.64
C PRO A 352 69.93 22.28 -15.35
N VAL A 353 70.69 22.36 -14.27
CA VAL A 353 71.53 23.52 -13.99
C VAL A 353 72.58 23.53 -15.10
N SER A 354 72.41 24.45 -16.06
CA SER A 354 73.33 24.67 -17.18
C SER A 354 74.54 25.47 -16.73
#